data_AF-A0A9P7T3E9-F1
#
_entry.id   AF-A0A9P7T3E9-F1
#
_cell.length_a   1.000
_cell.length_b   1.000
_cell.length_c   1.000
_cell.angle_alpha   90.00
_cell.angle_beta   90.00
_cell.angle_gamma   90.00
#
_symmetry.space_group_name_H-M   'P 1'
#
loop_
_entity.id
_entity.type
_entity.pdbx_description
1 polymer ?
#
loop_
_entity_poly.entity_id
_entity_poly.type
_entity_poly.pdbx_seq_one_letter_code
_entity_poly.pdbx_strand_id
1 'polypeptide(L)'
;MRAFSLLTFLLPFVAARDHKQCNCMSWTADQGWIHNADLTHYVCLEKYPVNANYDDKSNLCVASDGYVIDGQTWENDCKDSGITEGYYPFGTDGKPDFSKDKIKIGAATGDC
;
A
#
# COMPACT_ATOMS: atom_id res chain seq x y z
N MET A 1 38.10 -33.03 -27.58
CA MET A 1 36.73 -32.88 -27.07
C MET A 1 36.78 -32.12 -25.75
N ARG A 2 36.40 -30.83 -25.74
CA ARG A 2 36.20 -30.06 -24.50
C ARG A 2 34.71 -29.72 -24.44
N ALA A 3 34.00 -30.38 -23.54
CA ALA A 3 32.61 -30.06 -23.25
C ALA A 3 32.60 -28.74 -22.47
N PHE A 4 32.16 -27.66 -23.12
CA PHE A 4 31.76 -26.45 -22.42
C PHE A 4 30.36 -26.72 -21.87
N SER A 5 30.30 -27.17 -20.61
CA SER A 5 29.06 -27.20 -19.84
C SER A 5 28.58 -25.76 -19.66
N LEU A 6 27.64 -25.36 -20.50
CA LEU A 6 26.79 -24.19 -20.27
C LEU A 6 25.87 -24.51 -19.11
N LEU A 7 26.37 -24.37 -17.88
CA LEU A 7 25.52 -24.19 -16.72
C LEU A 7 24.87 -22.81 -16.87
N THR A 8 23.75 -22.78 -17.60
CA THR A 8 22.77 -21.70 -17.48
C THR A 8 22.22 -21.76 -16.06
N PHE A 9 22.86 -21.01 -15.18
CA PHE A 9 22.32 -20.64 -13.89
C PHE A 9 21.11 -19.75 -14.16
N LEU A 10 19.96 -20.36 -14.42
CA LEU A 10 18.67 -19.70 -14.35
C LEU A 10 18.45 -19.38 -12.87
N LEU A 11 19.03 -18.28 -12.41
CA LEU A 11 18.57 -17.66 -11.16
C LEU A 11 17.12 -17.26 -11.40
N PRO A 12 16.15 -17.81 -10.66
CA PRO A 12 14.82 -17.25 -10.68
C PRO A 12 14.97 -15.82 -10.13
N PHE A 13 14.76 -14.82 -10.99
CA PHE A 13 14.53 -13.44 -10.59
C PHE A 13 13.21 -13.38 -9.82
N VAL A 14 13.18 -13.92 -8.61
CA VAL A 14 12.19 -13.50 -7.62
C VAL A 14 12.83 -12.29 -6.98
N ALA A 15 12.58 -11.11 -7.56
CA ALA A 15 12.76 -9.87 -6.82
C ALA A 15 11.70 -9.89 -5.71
N ALA A 16 12.00 -10.58 -4.60
CA ALA A 16 11.26 -10.42 -3.37
C ALA A 16 11.56 -9.01 -2.89
N ARG A 17 10.72 -8.06 -3.30
CA ARG A 17 10.71 -6.75 -2.68
C ARG A 17 9.97 -6.93 -1.35
N ASP A 18 10.73 -7.26 -0.32
CA ASP A 18 10.20 -7.36 1.03
C ASP A 18 9.86 -5.96 1.54
N HIS A 19 8.63 -5.51 1.30
CA HIS A 19 8.17 -4.21 1.75
C HIS A 19 7.67 -4.29 3.18
N LYS A 20 8.42 -3.68 4.09
CA LYS A 20 8.04 -3.54 5.50
C LYS A 20 7.18 -2.32 5.76
N GLN A 21 7.15 -1.37 4.84
CA GLN A 21 6.41 -0.13 4.97
C GLN A 21 5.85 0.28 3.62
N CYS A 22 4.61 0.76 3.59
CA CYS A 22 3.94 1.21 2.38
C CYS A 22 3.07 2.44 2.66
N ASN A 23 2.78 3.23 1.62
CA ASN A 23 1.81 4.31 1.65
C ASN A 23 0.95 4.35 0.38
N CYS A 24 -0.19 5.05 0.48
CA CYS A 24 -0.99 5.44 -0.67
C CYS A 24 -0.68 6.89 -1.05
N MET A 25 -0.48 7.13 -2.33
CA MET A 25 -0.33 8.45 -2.92
C MET A 25 -1.61 8.83 -3.66
N SER A 26 -1.94 10.12 -3.69
CA SER A 26 -3.03 10.67 -4.49
C SER A 26 -2.55 11.85 -5.33
N TRP A 27 -3.14 12.05 -6.50
CA TRP A 27 -2.83 13.19 -7.34
C TRP A 27 -3.68 14.42 -6.99
N THR A 28 -3.05 15.58 -6.89
CA THR A 28 -3.72 16.89 -6.88
C THR A 28 -3.21 17.75 -8.02
N ALA A 29 -4.07 18.63 -8.55
CA ALA A 29 -3.68 19.52 -9.65
C ALA A 29 -2.52 20.45 -9.26
N ASP A 30 -2.46 20.86 -8.00
CA ASP A 30 -1.52 21.88 -7.52
C ASP A 30 -0.18 21.30 -7.02
N GLN A 31 -0.16 20.05 -6.55
CA GLN A 31 1.03 19.45 -5.91
C GLN A 31 1.50 18.16 -6.58
N GLY A 32 0.77 17.64 -7.58
CA GLY A 32 1.07 16.36 -8.21
C GLY A 32 0.79 15.18 -7.27
N TRP A 33 1.61 14.13 -7.35
CA TRP A 33 1.51 12.98 -6.45
C TRP A 33 1.95 13.36 -5.04
N ILE A 34 1.02 13.31 -4.11
CA ILE A 34 1.26 13.56 -2.68
C ILE A 34 0.88 12.34 -1.86
N HIS A 35 1.53 12.18 -0.71
CA HIS A 35 1.17 11.17 0.26
C HIS A 35 -0.22 11.45 0.81
N ASN A 36 -1.12 10.48 0.69
CA ASN A 36 -2.46 10.52 1.26
C ASN A 36 -2.48 9.67 2.53
N ALA A 37 -2.22 10.33 3.67
CA ALA A 37 -2.18 9.69 4.98
C ALA A 37 -3.50 9.01 5.35
N ASP A 38 -4.64 9.65 5.10
CA ASP A 38 -5.96 9.09 5.42
C ASP A 38 -6.26 7.83 4.60
N LEU A 39 -5.97 7.85 3.30
CA LEU A 39 -6.13 6.67 2.46
C LEU A 39 -5.16 5.56 2.88
N THR A 40 -3.92 5.92 3.23
CA THR A 40 -2.93 4.96 3.75
C THR A 40 -3.45 4.29 5.02
N HIS A 41 -3.97 5.08 5.96
CA HIS A 41 -4.52 4.59 7.22
C HIS A 41 -5.73 3.68 6.97
N TYR A 42 -6.66 4.10 6.12
CA TYR A 42 -7.84 3.30 5.78
C TYR A 42 -7.48 1.96 5.17
N VAL A 43 -6.60 1.93 4.18
CA VAL A 43 -6.15 0.68 3.54
C VAL A 43 -5.44 -0.21 4.55
N CYS A 44 -4.56 0.36 5.38
CA CYS A 44 -3.83 -0.41 6.39
C CYS A 44 -4.78 -1.12 7.36
N LEU A 45 -5.80 -0.41 7.87
CA LEU A 45 -6.77 -0.98 8.81
C LEU A 45 -7.71 -2.00 8.17
N GLU A 46 -8.29 -1.68 7.02
CA GLU A 46 -9.37 -2.48 6.43
C GLU A 46 -8.85 -3.70 5.66
N LYS A 47 -7.67 -3.60 5.04
CA LYS A 47 -7.10 -4.68 4.21
C LYS A 47 -6.07 -5.52 4.96
N TYR A 48 -5.39 -4.96 5.97
CA TYR A 48 -4.31 -5.62 6.71
C TYR A 48 -4.51 -5.64 8.24
N PRO A 49 -5.72 -5.88 8.78
CA PRO A 49 -6.06 -5.65 10.20
C PRO A 49 -5.23 -6.44 11.22
N VAL A 50 -4.57 -7.53 10.80
CA VAL A 50 -3.72 -8.37 11.66
C VAL A 50 -2.27 -8.43 11.19
N ASN A 51 -2.00 -7.92 9.98
CA ASN A 51 -0.74 -8.13 9.27
C ASN A 51 0.12 -6.86 9.21
N ALA A 52 -0.48 -5.69 9.43
CA ALA A 52 0.22 -4.43 9.47
C ALA A 52 -0.46 -3.48 10.47
N ASN A 53 0.27 -2.44 10.85
CA ASN A 53 -0.23 -1.37 11.71
C ASN A 53 0.10 -0.03 11.08
N TYR A 54 -0.83 0.91 11.14
CA TYR A 54 -0.55 2.27 10.74
C TYR A 54 0.33 2.96 11.80
N ASP A 55 1.45 3.54 11.38
CA ASP A 55 2.33 4.33 12.25
C ASP A 55 2.01 5.81 12.10
N ASP A 56 1.31 6.38 13.08
CA ASP A 56 0.93 7.80 13.12
C ASP A 56 2.12 8.77 13.05
N LYS A 57 3.35 8.32 13.37
CA LYS A 57 4.54 9.19 13.30
C LYS A 57 5.04 9.38 11.89
N SER A 58 5.05 8.31 11.09
CA SER A 58 5.50 8.33 9.70
C SER A 58 4.35 8.41 8.69
N ASN A 59 3.11 8.22 9.14
CA ASN A 59 1.92 8.06 8.32
C ASN A 59 2.01 6.90 7.31
N LEU A 60 2.72 5.82 7.68
CA LEU A 60 2.93 4.65 6.82
C LEU A 60 2.21 3.43 7.39
N CYS A 61 1.84 2.49 6.53
CA CYS A 61 1.42 1.17 6.96
C CYS A 61 2.65 0.27 7.13
N VAL A 62 2.90 -0.22 8.33
CA VAL A 62 4.09 -0.98 8.70
C VAL A 62 3.72 -2.43 8.94
N ALA A 63 4.36 -3.35 8.22
CA ALA A 63 4.15 -4.79 8.36
C ALA A 63 4.48 -5.26 9.79
N SER A 64 3.63 -6.11 10.36
CA SER A 64 3.91 -6.85 11.60
C SER A 64 5.11 -7.78 11.43
N ASP A 65 5.70 -8.21 12.54
CA ASP A 65 6.86 -9.11 12.50
C ASP A 65 6.55 -10.41 11.76
N GLY A 66 7.50 -10.85 10.92
CA GLY A 66 7.32 -12.01 10.04
C GLY A 66 6.37 -11.82 8.84
N TYR A 67 5.68 -10.68 8.71
CA TYR A 67 4.84 -10.37 7.54
C TYR A 67 5.55 -9.43 6.55
N VAL A 68 5.13 -9.49 5.29
CA VAL A 68 5.58 -8.62 4.20
C VAL A 68 4.34 -8.16 3.44
N ILE A 69 4.24 -6.86 3.20
CA ILE A 69 3.16 -6.31 2.37
C ILE A 69 3.53 -6.54 0.90
N ASP A 70 2.67 -7.21 0.16
CA ASP A 70 2.85 -7.36 -1.28
C ASP A 70 2.57 -6.01 -1.97
N GLY A 71 3.60 -5.42 -2.57
CA GLY A 71 3.51 -4.06 -3.13
C GLY A 71 2.48 -3.93 -4.25
N GLN A 72 2.29 -4.97 -5.07
CA GLN A 72 1.28 -4.94 -6.13
C GLN A 72 -0.14 -4.99 -5.56
N THR A 73 -0.36 -5.83 -4.55
CA THR A 73 -1.64 -5.91 -3.83
C THR A 73 -1.92 -4.58 -3.13
N TRP A 74 -0.93 -3.99 -2.46
CA TRP A 74 -1.04 -2.68 -1.85
C TRP A 74 -1.38 -1.58 -2.88
N GLU A 75 -0.71 -1.55 -4.04
CA GLU A 75 -1.03 -0.62 -5.13
C GLU A 75 -2.49 -0.74 -5.58
N ASN A 76 -2.98 -1.97 -5.73
CA ASN A 76 -4.37 -2.23 -6.12
C ASN A 76 -5.34 -1.80 -5.01
N ASP A 77 -5.04 -2.11 -3.75
CA ASP A 77 -5.86 -1.72 -2.60
C ASP A 77 -6.00 -0.20 -2.46
N CYS A 78 -4.91 0.56 -2.72
CA CYS A 78 -4.95 2.02 -2.76
C CYS A 78 -5.83 2.53 -3.90
N LYS A 79 -5.76 1.93 -5.10
CA LYS A 79 -6.60 2.31 -6.24
C LYS A 79 -8.07 1.98 -6.01
N ASP A 80 -8.36 0.79 -5.51
CA ASP A 80 -9.73 0.37 -5.26
C ASP A 80 -10.36 1.19 -4.14
N SER A 81 -9.66 1.38 -3.02
CA SER A 81 -10.17 2.18 -1.90
C SER A 81 -10.20 3.68 -2.22
N GLY A 82 -9.27 4.19 -3.03
CA GLY A 82 -9.22 5.61 -3.39
C GLY A 82 -10.19 6.02 -4.50
N ILE A 83 -10.31 5.20 -5.55
CA ILE A 83 -10.96 5.58 -6.81
C ILE A 83 -12.30 4.85 -6.97
N THR A 84 -12.29 3.53 -6.82
CA THR A 84 -13.43 2.66 -7.18
C THR A 84 -14.49 2.67 -6.08
N GLU A 85 -14.12 2.25 -4.88
CA GLU A 85 -15.01 2.08 -3.73
C GLU A 85 -15.15 3.36 -2.91
N GLY A 86 -14.07 4.13 -2.80
CA GLY A 86 -13.94 5.23 -1.85
C GLY A 86 -13.63 4.74 -0.43
N TYR A 87 -13.10 5.65 0.39
CA TYR A 87 -12.72 5.39 1.78
C TYR A 87 -13.48 6.32 2.73
N TYR A 88 -13.73 5.87 3.96
CA TYR A 88 -14.41 6.70 4.95
C TYR A 88 -13.43 7.68 5.60
N PRO A 89 -13.86 8.93 5.91
CA PRO A 89 -13.06 9.82 6.75
C PRO A 89 -12.90 9.22 8.15
N PHE A 90 -11.89 9.66 8.89
CA PHE A 90 -11.65 9.20 10.25
C PHE A 90 -12.34 10.11 11.28
N GLY A 91 -12.92 9.49 12.30
CA GLY A 91 -13.44 10.16 13.49
C GLY A 91 -12.33 10.57 14.47
N THR A 92 -12.70 11.27 15.54
CA THR A 92 -11.75 11.69 16.59
C THR A 92 -11.19 10.53 17.41
N ASP A 93 -11.78 9.34 17.28
CA ASP A 93 -11.36 8.11 17.93
C ASP A 93 -10.34 7.31 17.10
N GLY A 94 -9.90 7.85 15.96
CA GLY A 94 -8.92 7.20 15.08
C GLY A 94 -9.49 6.03 14.28
N LYS A 95 -10.83 5.91 14.19
CA LYS A 95 -11.51 4.88 13.40
C LYS A 95 -12.23 5.47 12.20
N PRO A 96 -12.49 4.69 11.14
CA PRO A 96 -13.34 5.14 10.04
C PRO A 96 -14.75 5.53 10.54
N ASP A 97 -15.21 6.73 10.19
CA ASP A 97 -16.56 7.24 10.47
C ASP A 97 -17.52 6.78 9.37
N PHE A 98 -18.11 5.59 9.59
CA PHE A 98 -19.08 4.99 8.67
C PHE A 98 -20.41 5.76 8.56
N SER A 99 -20.64 6.80 9.37
CA SER A 99 -21.82 7.66 9.25
C SER A 99 -21.71 8.72 8.15
N LYS A 100 -20.50 8.92 7.60
CA LYS A 100 -20.21 9.89 6.55
C LYS A 100 -20.19 9.25 5.17
N ASP A 101 -20.31 10.08 4.14
CA ASP A 101 -20.07 9.64 2.77
C ASP A 101 -18.60 9.29 2.55
N LYS A 102 -18.38 8.29 1.69
CA LYS A 102 -17.03 7.91 1.27
C LYS A 102 -16.38 9.01 0.43
N ILE A 103 -15.11 9.24 0.69
CA ILE A 103 -14.23 10.09 -0.10
C ILE A 103 -13.74 9.28 -1.30
N LYS A 104 -13.88 9.86 -2.50
CA LYS A 104 -13.27 9.34 -3.73
C LYS A 104 -12.29 10.37 -4.28
N ILE A 105 -11.16 9.89 -4.75
CA ILE A 105 -10.10 10.70 -5.35
C ILE A 105 -9.95 10.35 -6.83
N GLY A 106 -9.47 11.33 -7.61
CA GLY A 106 -9.36 11.19 -9.07
C GLY A 106 -8.24 10.25 -9.54
N ALA A 107 -7.20 10.08 -8.72
CA ALA A 107 -6.12 9.13 -8.99
C ALA A 107 -5.41 8.73 -7.69
N ALA A 108 -5.01 7.46 -7.62
CA ALA A 108 -4.33 6.87 -6.48
C ALA A 108 -3.26 5.88 -6.97
N THR A 109 -2.19 5.71 -6.20
CA THR A 109 -1.22 4.62 -6.37
C THR A 109 -0.71 4.18 -4.99
N GLY A 110 -0.27 2.94 -4.88
CA GLY A 110 0.54 2.50 -3.74
C GLY A 110 2.01 2.73 -4.01
N ASP A 111 2.78 2.96 -2.95
CA ASP A 111 4.24 2.97 -2.97
C ASP A 111 4.77 2.19 -1.76
N CYS A 112 5.75 1.35 -2.05
CA CYS A 112 6.45 0.42 -1.20
C CYS A 112 7.86 0.25 -1.81
#